data_AF-A0A8E6B7P1-F1
#
_entry.id   AF-A0A8E6B7P1-F1
#
_cell.length_a   1.000
_cell.length_b   1.000
_cell.length_c   1.000
_cell.angle_alpha   90.00
_cell.angle_beta   90.00
_cell.angle_gamma   90.00
#
_symmetry.space_group_name_H-M   'P 1'
#
loop_
_entity.id
_entity.type
_entity.pdbx_description
1 polymer ?
#
loop_
_entity_poly.entity_id
_entity_poly.type
_entity_poly.pdbx_seq_one_letter_code
_entity_poly.pdbx_strand_id
1 'polypeptide(L)'
;MAFIYPTAEHPAGRGSNPWFRMSDDHLYAAFGHPLGASFKPWYQIIGAEVFPTASHPNGASEVAHFLIQGDKIISGPGYTEAKPSVAVFTIK
;
A
#
# COMPACT_ATOMS: atom_id res chain seq x y z
N MET A 1 -5.12 -13.12 5.89
CA MET A 1 -3.99 -12.28 6.33
C MET A 1 -2.85 -12.49 5.35
N ALA A 2 -2.32 -11.41 4.77
CA ALA A 2 -1.35 -11.47 3.69
C ALA A 2 -0.27 -10.39 3.86
N PHE A 3 0.85 -10.55 3.17
CA PHE A 3 1.97 -9.61 3.18
C PHE A 3 2.13 -8.94 1.82
N ILE A 4 2.50 -7.66 1.84
CA ILE A 4 2.59 -6.82 0.65
C ILE A 4 4.04 -6.40 0.47
N TYR A 5 4.58 -6.67 -0.71
CA TYR A 5 5.98 -6.46 -1.05
C TYR A 5 6.12 -5.45 -2.19
N PRO A 6 7.06 -4.51 -2.12
CA PRO A 6 7.31 -3.58 -3.22
C PRO A 6 7.89 -4.34 -4.43
N THR A 7 7.35 -4.05 -5.61
CA THR A 7 7.84 -4.59 -6.88
C THR A 7 9.04 -3.79 -7.39
N ALA A 8 9.62 -4.21 -8.52
CA ALA A 8 10.66 -3.42 -9.18
C ALA A 8 10.17 -2.07 -9.72
N GLU A 9 8.85 -1.95 -9.94
CA GLU A 9 8.22 -0.73 -10.44
C GLU A 9 7.86 0.27 -9.33
N HIS A 10 8.02 -0.12 -8.07
CA HIS A 10 7.88 0.81 -6.95
C HIS A 10 8.97 1.91 -7.08
N PRO A 11 8.67 3.19 -6.82
CA PRO A 11 9.66 4.30 -6.94
C PRO A 11 10.91 4.11 -6.09
N ALA A 12 10.76 3.48 -4.93
CA ALA A 12 11.87 3.09 -4.04
C ALA A 12 12.57 1.76 -4.42
N GLY A 13 12.16 1.12 -5.51
CA GLY A 13 12.65 -0.17 -5.99
C GLY A 13 12.08 -1.39 -5.27
N ARG A 14 12.54 -2.58 -5.71
CA ARG A 14 12.13 -3.88 -5.19
C ARG A 14 12.71 -4.15 -3.80
N GLY A 15 11.94 -4.82 -2.96
CA GLY A 15 12.36 -5.26 -1.63
C GLY A 15 11.97 -6.71 -1.32
N SER A 16 12.75 -7.37 -0.46
CA SER A 16 12.50 -8.74 0.02
C SER A 16 11.65 -8.79 1.30
N ASN A 17 11.55 -7.67 2.01
CA ASN A 17 10.77 -7.56 3.24
C ASN A 17 9.39 -6.99 2.95
N PRO A 18 8.34 -7.42 3.66
CA PRO A 18 7.02 -6.86 3.48
C PRO A 18 6.98 -5.43 4.00
N TRP A 19 6.38 -4.56 3.19
CA TRP A 19 6.15 -3.16 3.55
C TRP A 19 4.81 -3.00 4.25
N PHE A 20 3.82 -3.80 3.86
CA PHE A 20 2.54 -3.82 4.55
C PHE A 20 2.11 -5.23 4.91
N ARG A 21 1.28 -5.29 5.94
CA ARG A 21 0.53 -6.47 6.34
C ARG A 21 -0.94 -6.16 6.14
N MET A 22 -1.61 -6.97 5.33
CA MET A 22 -3.04 -6.89 5.09
C MET A 22 -3.77 -7.76 6.11
N SER A 23 -4.67 -7.13 6.87
CA SER A 23 -5.58 -7.79 7.80
C SER A 23 -6.96 -7.19 7.62
N ASP A 24 -7.94 -8.03 7.29
CA ASP A 24 -9.29 -7.60 6.92
C ASP A 24 -9.22 -6.50 5.84
N ASP A 25 -10.01 -5.43 5.99
CA ASP A 25 -10.04 -4.31 5.06
C ASP A 25 -8.99 -3.22 5.38
N HIS A 26 -7.83 -3.60 5.93
CA HIS A 26 -6.81 -2.64 6.37
C HIS A 26 -5.38 -3.06 6.04
N LEU A 27 -4.55 -2.07 5.70
CA LEU A 27 -3.11 -2.24 5.55
C LEU A 27 -2.37 -1.55 6.70
N TYR A 28 -1.49 -2.31 7.35
CA TYR A 28 -0.64 -1.87 8.44
C TYR A 28 0.80 -1.84 7.96
N ALA A 29 1.55 -0.78 8.28
CA ALA A 29 2.98 -0.77 8.01
C ALA A 29 3.66 -1.93 8.76
N ALA A 30 4.36 -2.77 8.02
CA ALA A 30 5.10 -3.91 8.55
C ALA A 30 6.54 -3.51 8.92
N PHE A 31 7.27 -4.41 9.60
CA PHE A 31 8.64 -4.14 10.03
C PHE A 31 9.61 -3.81 8.88
N GLY A 32 9.34 -4.33 7.68
CA GLY A 32 10.14 -4.05 6.49
C GLY A 32 9.86 -2.71 5.81
N HIS A 33 8.87 -1.94 6.27
CA HIS A 33 8.55 -0.64 5.73
C HIS A 33 9.68 0.38 6.05
N PRO A 34 10.12 1.24 5.11
CA PRO A 34 11.21 2.19 5.35
C PRO A 34 10.99 3.16 6.51
N LEU A 35 9.72 3.44 6.82
CA LEU A 35 9.29 4.32 7.91
C LEU A 35 8.99 3.57 9.22
N GLY A 36 9.28 2.26 9.28
CA GLY A 36 9.00 1.40 10.43
C GLY A 36 7.57 0.87 10.48
N ALA A 37 7.33 -0.02 11.44
CA ALA A 37 6.04 -0.67 11.63
C ALA A 37 5.02 0.22 12.35
N SER A 38 3.73 -0.01 12.12
CA SER A 38 2.62 0.67 12.79
C SER A 38 1.52 -0.31 13.17
N PHE A 39 1.00 -0.16 14.40
CA PHE A 39 -0.20 -0.88 14.85
C PHE A 39 -1.51 -0.24 14.38
N LYS A 40 -1.46 1.03 13.92
CA LYS A 40 -2.62 1.72 13.34
C LYS A 40 -2.64 1.50 11.83
N PRO A 41 -3.83 1.30 11.22
CA PRO A 41 -3.94 1.07 9.79
C PRO A 41 -3.52 2.34 9.05
N TRP A 42 -2.61 2.19 8.10
CA TRP A 42 -2.20 3.26 7.21
C TRP A 42 -3.12 3.42 6.03
N TYR A 43 -3.72 2.32 5.60
CA TYR A 43 -4.73 2.32 4.56
C TYR A 43 -5.97 1.53 4.99
N GLN A 44 -7.11 1.97 4.46
CA GLN A 44 -8.37 1.25 4.47
C GLN A 44 -8.70 0.81 3.04
N ILE A 45 -9.24 -0.39 2.92
CA ILE A 45 -9.69 -0.99 1.67
C ILE A 45 -11.21 -0.82 1.61
N ILE A 46 -11.72 -0.28 0.50
CA ILE A 46 -13.15 -0.14 0.24
C ILE A 46 -13.40 -0.68 -1.17
N GLY A 47 -13.97 -1.89 -1.26
CA GLY A 47 -14.05 -2.61 -2.52
C GLY A 47 -12.65 -2.96 -3.05
N ALA A 48 -12.30 -2.44 -4.23
CA ALA A 48 -10.97 -2.59 -4.81
C ALA A 48 -10.04 -1.39 -4.52
N GLU A 49 -10.56 -0.31 -3.95
CA GLU A 49 -9.84 0.93 -3.75
C GLU A 49 -9.16 0.97 -2.37
N VAL A 50 -7.98 1.60 -2.32
CA VAL A 50 -7.15 1.68 -1.10
C VAL A 50 -6.88 3.14 -0.77
N PHE A 51 -7.45 3.60 0.35
CA PHE A 51 -7.43 4.99 0.79
C PHE A 51 -6.54 5.16 2.02
N PRO A 52 -5.70 6.21 2.08
CA PRO A 52 -4.92 6.47 3.28
C PRO A 52 -5.84 6.93 4.42
N THR A 53 -5.59 6.42 5.63
CA THR A 53 -6.34 6.82 6.82
C THR A 53 -5.71 8.03 7.50
N ALA A 54 -6.35 8.56 8.54
CA ALA A 54 -5.76 9.62 9.38
C ALA A 54 -4.46 9.21 10.11
N SER A 55 -4.14 7.91 10.16
CA SER A 55 -2.89 7.41 10.74
C SER A 55 -1.77 7.23 9.71
N HIS A 56 -2.03 7.48 8.43
CA HIS A 56 -1.01 7.50 7.39
C HIS A 56 -0.03 8.68 7.62
N PRO A 57 1.29 8.53 7.42
CA PRO A 57 2.27 9.60 7.68
C PRO A 57 2.01 10.91 6.92
N ASN A 58 1.41 10.81 5.73
CA ASN A 58 1.07 11.95 4.88
C ASN A 58 -0.38 12.44 5.07
N GLY A 59 -1.11 11.92 6.08
CA GLY A 59 -2.51 12.23 6.32
C GLY A 59 -3.50 11.40 5.48
N ALA A 60 -4.79 11.62 5.75
CA ALA A 60 -5.89 10.98 5.04
C ALA A 60 -6.18 11.66 3.68
N SER A 61 -6.88 10.94 2.80
CA SER A 61 -7.29 11.42 1.48
C SER A 61 -8.59 10.75 1.05
N GLU A 62 -9.43 11.49 0.35
CA GLU A 62 -10.63 10.96 -0.34
C GLU A 62 -10.30 10.38 -1.73
N VAL A 63 -9.05 10.52 -2.18
CA VAL A 63 -8.58 9.97 -3.44
C VAL A 63 -7.82 8.68 -3.17
N ALA A 64 -8.23 7.59 -3.83
CA ALA A 64 -7.57 6.30 -3.70
C ALA A 64 -6.10 6.39 -4.11
N HIS A 65 -5.21 5.95 -3.22
CA HIS A 65 -3.78 5.83 -3.52
C HIS A 65 -3.53 4.59 -4.37
N PHE A 66 -4.29 3.51 -4.16
CA PHE A 66 -4.08 2.28 -4.89
C PHE A 66 -5.38 1.57 -5.27
N LEU A 67 -5.24 0.62 -6.21
CA LEU A 67 -6.27 -0.34 -6.60
C LEU A 67 -5.73 -1.76 -6.42
N ILE A 68 -6.53 -2.64 -5.83
CA ILE A 68 -6.24 -4.07 -5.73
C ILE A 68 -6.75 -4.76 -6.99
N GLN A 69 -5.86 -5.46 -7.69
CA GLN A 69 -6.19 -6.26 -8.88
C GLN A 69 -5.52 -7.63 -8.76
N GLY A 70 -6.28 -8.62 -8.27
CA GLY A 70 -5.77 -9.97 -8.00
C GLY A 70 -4.69 -9.93 -6.92
N ASP A 71 -3.49 -10.41 -7.25
CA ASP A 71 -2.31 -10.43 -6.38
C ASP A 71 -1.45 -9.16 -6.49
N LYS A 72 -1.96 -8.10 -7.14
CA LYS A 72 -1.25 -6.84 -7.38
C LYS A 72 -1.96 -5.66 -6.72
N ILE A 73 -1.16 -4.70 -6.28
CA ILE A 73 -1.61 -3.38 -5.87
C ILE A 73 -1.04 -2.37 -6.85
N ILE A 74 -1.93 -1.64 -7.50
CA ILE A 74 -1.65 -0.76 -8.62
C ILE A 74 -1.77 0.68 -8.15
N SER A 75 -0.85 1.56 -8.58
CA SER A 75 -0.89 2.99 -8.31
C SER A 75 -2.18 3.63 -8.86
N GLY A 76 -2.92 4.27 -7.96
CA GLY A 76 -4.09 5.07 -8.24
C GLY A 76 -3.77 6.56 -8.35
N PRO A 77 -4.79 7.41 -8.59
CA PRO A 77 -4.61 8.84 -8.79
C PRO A 77 -4.06 9.59 -7.56
N GLY A 78 -4.26 9.07 -6.35
CA GLY A 78 -3.74 9.67 -5.13
C GLY A 78 -2.28 9.34 -4.83
N TYR A 79 -1.69 8.36 -5.54
CA TYR A 79 -0.30 7.97 -5.34
C TYR A 79 0.62 8.67 -6.33
N THR A 80 1.17 9.81 -5.92
CA THR A 80 1.93 10.73 -6.77
C THR A 80 3.38 10.32 -7.01
N GLU A 81 3.88 9.31 -6.32
CA GLU A 81 5.28 8.86 -6.42
C GLU A 81 5.51 7.98 -7.67
N ALA A 82 4.46 7.37 -8.23
CA ALA A 82 4.54 6.53 -9.43
C ALA A 82 3.59 7.00 -10.52
N LYS A 83 3.86 6.57 -11.77
CA LYS A 83 2.88 6.70 -12.85
C LYS A 83 1.59 5.95 -12.48
N PRO A 84 0.40 6.44 -12.87
CA PRO A 84 -0.85 5.72 -12.63
C PRO A 84 -0.84 4.34 -13.31
N SER A 85 -1.63 3.41 -12.77
CA SER A 85 -1.83 2.07 -13.34
C SER A 85 -0.58 1.17 -13.37
N VAL A 86 0.39 1.42 -12.49
CA VAL A 86 1.61 0.61 -12.34
C VAL A 86 1.49 -0.31 -11.12
N ALA A 87 1.81 -1.59 -11.28
CA ALA A 87 1.81 -2.56 -10.18
C ALA A 87 3.01 -2.33 -9.24
N VAL A 88 2.84 -1.45 -8.27
CA VAL A 88 3.89 -1.03 -7.33
C VAL A 88 4.05 -1.97 -6.13
N PHE A 89 3.03 -2.78 -5.81
CA PHE A 89 3.17 -3.88 -4.85
C PHE A 89 2.55 -5.19 -5.34
N THR A 90 2.96 -6.29 -4.71
CA THR A 90 2.37 -7.62 -4.85
C THR A 90 1.96 -8.17 -3.49
N ILE A 91 0.84 -8.88 -3.46
CA ILE A 91 0.26 -9.54 -2.29
C ILE A 91 0.73 -11.00 -2.28
N LYS A 92 1.25 -11.48 -1.15
CA LYS A 92 1.75 -12.85 -0.96
C LYS A 92 1.34 -13.43 0.39
#